data_AF-K9IXS4-F1
#
_entry.id   AF-K9IXS4-F1
#
_cell.length_a   1.000
_cell.length_b   1.000
_cell.length_c   1.000
_cell.angle_alpha   90.00
_cell.angle_beta   90.00
_cell.angle_gamma   90.00
#
_symmetry.space_group_name_H-M   'P 1'
#
loop_
_entity.id
_entity.type
_entity.pdbx_description
1 polymer ?
#
loop_
_entity_poly.entity_id
_entity_poly.type
_entity_poly.pdbx_seq_one_letter_code
_entity_poly.pdbx_strand_id
1 'polypeptide(L)'
;MDDWSKAHNCIKQETAGRNKSAQPDEQLTESSKGSVHQKSDELVNEAPSEDMELPEQKSGTFSDAGDETPYCTTGKPNIMEHTNNDFHYEYMIPCQVTSDLNKEKTIAFLQTELDILRASNKKLQEKLSKEDKEHRRLKLKVELQEKATEAQIAEKTAALVEEVYFAQKEREEAIMSRLQLANEERDEAVARAKHMEKSLKVLENINPEENDMTLQELLNRINNADTGIAIEKNGAIIVDRIYKAKARTKRITAEEMNAVIEERDAALSQCKRLEQELHHLKEQNQTSANNVRHLTAENNQERALKAKLLAMQEARETAVQQYKKLEEEIQTLRVYYSLHKSLSREENLKDQFNHTLSTYEEALRTRENIVSLTQQQNEELAAQLQQALADRANMESELRLAAEASRAAHDRVQKLERLVDVLRKKVGTGTVRTVV
;
A
#
# COMPACT_ATOMS: atom_id res chain seq x y z
N MET A 1 -30.68 -44.73 53.95
CA MET A 1 -29.57 -43.75 53.99
C MET A 1 -30.15 -42.47 53.43
N ASP A 2 -30.96 -41.74 54.18
CA ASP A 2 -30.72 -41.22 55.55
C ASP A 2 -29.52 -40.24 55.50
N ASP A 3 -29.60 -39.01 56.01
CA ASP A 3 -30.51 -38.52 57.04
C ASP A 3 -30.81 -37.02 56.87
N TRP A 4 -32.06 -36.61 57.12
CA TRP A 4 -32.48 -35.20 57.20
C TRP A 4 -32.64 -34.86 58.69
N SER A 5 -31.62 -34.26 59.33
CA SER A 5 -31.76 -33.78 60.71
C SER A 5 -30.72 -32.76 61.15
N LYS A 6 -31.11 -31.47 61.16
CA LYS A 6 -30.98 -30.46 62.24
C LYS A 6 -31.18 -29.06 61.63
N ALA A 7 -32.36 -28.44 61.69
CA ALA A 7 -33.04 -27.87 62.87
C ALA A 7 -32.27 -26.69 63.50
N HIS A 8 -32.77 -25.45 63.33
CA HIS A 8 -33.69 -24.87 64.32
C HIS A 8 -34.25 -23.50 63.91
N ASN A 9 -35.54 -23.32 64.20
CA ASN A 9 -36.29 -22.07 64.14
C ASN A 9 -35.64 -20.92 64.93
N CYS A 10 -35.85 -19.69 64.47
CA CYS A 10 -36.07 -18.56 65.36
C CYS A 10 -37.31 -17.78 64.89
N ILE A 11 -38.39 -17.80 65.70
CA ILE A 11 -39.67 -17.13 65.42
C ILE A 11 -39.90 -16.05 66.48
N LYS A 12 -40.29 -14.85 66.03
CA LYS A 12 -41.26 -13.87 66.60
C LYS A 12 -41.30 -12.68 65.62
N GLN A 13 -42.43 -12.31 65.00
CA GLN A 13 -43.64 -11.67 65.57
C GLN A 13 -43.31 -10.36 66.31
N GLU A 14 -44.00 -9.21 66.17
CA GLU A 14 -45.12 -8.73 65.32
C GLU A 14 -45.11 -7.16 65.38
N THR A 15 -45.96 -6.31 64.75
CA THR A 15 -47.35 -6.39 64.26
C THR A 15 -47.63 -5.33 63.16
N ALA A 16 -48.91 -5.20 62.73
CA ALA A 16 -49.63 -4.08 62.08
C ALA A 16 -48.96 -2.69 61.90
N GLY A 17 -49.24 -1.90 60.85
CA GLY A 17 -50.22 -2.02 59.77
C GLY A 17 -51.12 -0.77 59.63
N ARG A 18 -51.01 -0.02 58.52
CA ARG A 18 -52.06 0.95 58.11
C ARG A 18 -51.97 1.32 56.62
N ASN A 19 -53.04 1.04 55.88
CA ASN A 19 -53.21 1.46 54.49
C ASN A 19 -53.71 2.92 54.42
N LYS A 20 -53.25 3.71 53.44
CA LYS A 20 -54.05 4.72 52.72
C LYS A 20 -53.53 4.91 51.30
N SER A 21 -54.45 5.05 50.35
CA SER A 21 -54.22 5.26 48.92
C SER A 21 -54.20 6.75 48.54
N ALA A 22 -53.41 7.12 47.53
CA ALA A 22 -53.72 8.18 46.57
C ALA A 22 -52.95 7.92 45.26
N GLN A 23 -53.56 8.27 44.12
CA GLN A 23 -52.96 8.19 42.79
C GLN A 23 -52.12 9.46 42.48
N PRO A 24 -51.33 9.49 41.39
CA PRO A 24 -50.31 10.50 41.17
C PRO A 24 -50.88 11.82 40.63
N ASP A 25 -50.05 12.86 40.65
CA ASP A 25 -50.26 14.09 39.90
C ASP A 25 -48.94 14.53 39.25
N GLU A 26 -49.02 15.14 38.08
CA GLU A 26 -47.86 15.59 37.30
C GLU A 26 -47.30 16.92 37.85
N GLN A 27 -45.98 17.10 37.84
CA GLN A 27 -45.40 18.32 37.25
C GLN A 27 -43.87 18.27 37.07
N LEU A 28 -43.44 18.88 35.96
CA LEU A 28 -42.05 19.15 35.62
C LEU A 28 -41.37 20.07 36.63
N THR A 29 -40.06 19.89 36.84
CA THR A 29 -39.16 21.01 37.14
C THR A 29 -37.74 20.68 36.72
N GLU A 30 -37.20 21.44 35.77
CA GLU A 30 -35.77 21.46 35.50
C GLU A 30 -35.03 22.07 36.70
N SER A 31 -33.86 21.53 37.07
CA SER A 31 -32.69 22.37 37.36
C SER A 31 -31.40 21.59 37.72
N SER A 32 -30.30 22.25 37.37
CA SER A 32 -28.99 22.22 38.04
C SER A 32 -28.06 21.01 37.91
N LYS A 33 -27.07 21.20 37.03
CA LYS A 33 -25.62 21.06 37.27
C LYS A 33 -25.17 20.24 38.50
N GLY A 34 -24.45 19.15 38.19
CA GLY A 34 -23.09 18.93 38.69
C GLY A 34 -22.92 18.03 39.90
N SER A 35 -22.30 16.87 39.69
CA SER A 35 -21.42 16.25 40.68
C SER A 35 -20.35 15.40 40.00
N VAL A 36 -19.10 15.77 40.18
CA VAL A 36 -17.94 14.90 39.90
C VAL A 36 -17.88 13.86 41.00
N HIS A 37 -17.97 12.57 40.68
CA HIS A 37 -17.45 11.50 41.54
C HIS A 37 -16.65 10.49 40.74
N GLN A 38 -15.38 10.84 40.58
CA GLN A 38 -14.29 9.96 40.21
C GLN A 38 -14.10 8.93 41.33
N LYS A 39 -14.30 7.65 41.04
CA LYS A 39 -13.82 6.56 41.91
C LYS A 39 -13.28 5.42 41.06
N SER A 40 -11.96 5.37 41.00
CA SER A 40 -11.19 4.23 40.56
C SER A 40 -11.34 3.08 41.54
N ASP A 41 -11.56 1.87 41.02
CA ASP A 41 -11.15 0.64 41.70
C ASP A 41 -10.25 -0.14 40.73
N GLU A 42 -9.09 -0.52 41.25
CA GLU A 42 -7.93 -1.03 40.53
C GLU A 42 -7.88 -2.56 40.73
N LEU A 43 -8.09 -3.33 39.66
CA LEU A 43 -7.90 -4.79 39.69
C LEU A 43 -7.05 -5.26 38.52
N VAL A 44 -5.78 -5.42 38.83
CA VAL A 44 -4.79 -6.19 38.08
C VAL A 44 -5.32 -7.61 37.82
N ASN A 45 -5.18 -8.09 36.59
CA ASN A 45 -4.90 -9.49 36.31
C ASN A 45 -3.98 -9.60 35.09
N GLU A 46 -2.94 -10.41 35.22
CA GLU A 46 -1.87 -10.63 34.25
C GLU A 46 -2.19 -11.72 33.22
N ALA A 47 -1.31 -11.80 32.22
CA ALA A 47 -1.06 -12.91 31.29
C ALA A 47 -1.97 -13.07 30.05
N PRO A 48 -1.43 -13.59 28.94
CA PRO A 48 -0.07 -13.39 28.43
C PRO A 48 -0.05 -12.92 26.97
N SER A 49 1.05 -12.28 26.59
CA SER A 49 1.38 -12.00 25.19
C SER A 49 1.76 -13.29 24.46
N GLU A 50 1.15 -13.55 23.30
CA GLU A 50 1.64 -14.50 22.30
C GLU A 50 2.18 -13.72 21.10
N ASP A 51 3.45 -13.97 20.75
CA ASP A 51 4.13 -13.36 19.61
C ASP A 51 3.55 -13.85 18.27
N MET A 52 3.44 -12.92 17.32
CA MET A 52 3.40 -13.24 15.89
C MET A 52 4.57 -12.53 15.22
N GLU A 53 5.65 -13.30 14.99
CA GLU A 53 6.85 -12.84 14.31
C GLU A 53 6.52 -12.32 12.89
N LEU A 54 7.15 -11.19 12.52
CA LEU A 54 7.39 -10.84 11.12
C LEU A 54 8.90 -10.78 10.87
N PRO A 55 9.38 -11.25 9.71
CA PRO A 55 10.79 -11.55 9.52
C PRO A 55 11.65 -10.30 9.31
N GLU A 56 12.80 -10.27 9.96
CA GLU A 56 13.87 -9.31 9.66
C GLU A 56 14.43 -9.51 8.25
N GLN A 57 14.67 -8.41 7.52
CA GLN A 57 15.78 -8.35 6.57
C GLN A 57 16.62 -7.08 6.76
N LYS A 58 17.94 -7.31 6.79
CA LYS A 58 18.99 -6.35 7.16
C LYS A 58 19.35 -5.42 6.00
N SER A 59 19.76 -4.19 6.34
CA SER A 59 21.07 -3.56 6.01
C SER A 59 20.91 -2.03 6.01
N GLY A 60 21.82 -1.23 6.57
CA GLY A 60 23.09 -1.59 7.21
C GLY A 60 23.76 -0.41 7.93
N THR A 61 24.81 -0.75 8.68
CA THR A 61 25.57 0.11 9.58
C THR A 61 26.20 1.33 8.93
N PHE A 62 26.08 2.50 9.59
CA PHE A 62 27.23 3.37 9.84
C PHE A 62 27.18 3.86 11.29
N SER A 63 28.27 3.62 12.02
CA SER A 63 28.49 4.21 13.33
C SER A 63 28.93 5.65 13.16
N ASP A 64 28.46 6.54 14.03
CA ASP A 64 29.22 7.74 14.36
C ASP A 64 29.17 7.96 15.87
N ALA A 65 30.30 8.37 16.44
CA ALA A 65 30.52 8.43 17.86
C ALA A 65 30.98 9.82 18.26
N GLY A 66 30.05 10.60 18.82
CA GLY A 66 30.26 11.72 19.72
C GLY A 66 31.20 12.85 19.26
N ASP A 67 30.65 14.06 19.21
CA ASP A 67 31.19 15.06 20.13
C ASP A 67 30.11 16.04 20.63
N GLU A 68 30.20 16.41 21.90
CA GLU A 68 29.36 17.45 22.49
C GLU A 68 30.00 18.82 22.24
N THR A 69 29.21 19.86 21.93
CA THR A 69 29.32 21.21 22.55
C THR A 69 28.28 22.20 21.97
N PRO A 70 27.94 23.30 22.67
CA PRO A 70 26.60 23.87 22.61
C PRO A 70 26.41 25.12 21.73
N TYR A 71 25.14 25.53 21.63
CA TYR A 71 24.65 26.86 21.27
C TYR A 71 25.61 28.03 21.59
N CYS A 72 25.74 28.97 20.66
CA CYS A 72 26.21 30.31 20.99
C CYS A 72 25.32 31.39 20.36
N THR A 73 24.82 32.29 21.21
CA THR A 73 23.85 33.33 20.88
C THR A 73 24.52 34.59 20.32
N THR A 74 23.77 35.34 19.50
CA THR A 74 24.07 36.67 18.97
C THR A 74 24.79 37.61 19.95
N GLY A 75 25.99 38.08 19.59
CA GLY A 75 26.75 39.11 20.32
C GLY A 75 27.45 40.08 19.37
N LYS A 76 27.29 41.39 19.60
CA LYS A 76 27.96 42.47 18.85
C LYS A 76 29.43 42.60 19.28
N PRO A 77 30.32 43.11 18.41
CA PRO A 77 31.52 43.83 18.84
C PRO A 77 31.42 45.33 18.54
N ASN A 78 32.14 46.12 19.35
CA ASN A 78 32.26 47.57 19.24
C ASN A 78 33.73 47.93 19.54
N ILE A 79 34.34 48.84 18.76
CA ILE A 79 35.51 49.68 19.12
C ILE A 79 36.86 48.95 19.40
N MET A 80 37.93 49.27 18.66
CA MET A 80 38.98 50.23 19.09
C MET A 80 40.01 50.53 17.97
N GLU A 81 40.97 51.40 18.27
CA GLU A 81 41.66 52.31 17.34
C GLU A 81 43.03 51.84 16.81
N HIS A 82 43.52 52.63 15.84
CA HIS A 82 44.87 52.74 15.30
C HIS A 82 46.04 52.43 16.25
N THR A 83 47.09 51.80 15.71
CA THR A 83 48.49 52.12 16.07
C THR A 83 49.39 51.91 14.84
N ASN A 84 50.24 52.91 14.53
CA ASN A 84 51.27 52.83 13.48
C ASN A 84 52.57 52.20 14.04
N ASN A 85 53.36 51.55 13.19
CA ASN A 85 54.82 51.33 13.24
C ASN A 85 55.17 50.60 11.92
N ASP A 86 55.84 51.17 10.91
CA ASP A 86 57.13 51.88 10.79
C ASP A 86 58.35 50.94 10.69
N PHE A 87 59.31 51.35 9.83
CA PHE A 87 60.58 50.71 9.43
C PHE A 87 60.48 49.43 8.58
N HIS A 88 61.28 49.21 7.52
CA HIS A 88 62.49 49.91 7.04
C HIS A 88 62.47 50.06 5.50
N TYR A 89 62.85 51.23 4.99
CA TYR A 89 63.22 51.43 3.58
C TYR A 89 64.75 51.39 3.46
N GLU A 90 65.32 50.29 2.96
CA GLU A 90 66.75 50.18 2.69
C GLU A 90 67.00 50.36 1.18
N TYR A 91 67.87 51.32 0.86
CA TYR A 91 68.16 51.78 -0.49
C TYR A 91 69.52 51.27 -0.95
N MET A 92 69.78 51.33 -2.27
CA MET A 92 71.01 50.89 -2.98
C MET A 92 71.01 49.40 -3.38
N ILE A 93 71.49 49.01 -4.57
CA ILE A 93 72.46 49.68 -5.47
C ILE A 93 71.89 49.88 -6.90
N PRO A 94 72.24 50.97 -7.63
CA PRO A 94 71.79 51.19 -9.00
C PRO A 94 72.71 50.51 -10.01
N CYS A 95 72.16 49.71 -10.93
CA CYS A 95 72.89 49.19 -12.09
C CYS A 95 72.01 49.16 -13.36
N GLN A 96 72.50 49.86 -14.39
CA GLN A 96 72.25 49.68 -15.82
C GLN A 96 70.87 50.12 -16.39
N VAL A 97 70.94 51.25 -17.10
CA VAL A 97 69.89 51.98 -17.84
C VAL A 97 69.53 51.29 -19.17
N THR A 98 69.35 49.98 -19.13
CA THR A 98 68.75 49.16 -20.21
C THR A 98 67.70 48.19 -19.68
N SER A 99 67.33 48.29 -18.39
CA SER A 99 66.37 47.39 -17.73
C SER A 99 64.98 47.99 -17.51
N ASP A 100 64.81 49.32 -17.47
CA ASP A 100 63.54 49.96 -17.10
C ASP A 100 62.39 49.67 -18.07
N LEU A 101 62.64 49.69 -19.38
CA LEU A 101 61.61 49.36 -20.38
C LEU A 101 61.12 47.90 -20.26
N ASN A 102 61.95 46.98 -19.74
CA ASN A 102 61.51 45.61 -19.45
C ASN A 102 60.73 45.55 -18.13
N LYS A 103 61.16 46.27 -17.08
CA LYS A 103 60.43 46.36 -15.81
C LYS A 103 59.04 46.97 -16.00
N GLU A 104 58.91 48.08 -16.73
CA GLU A 104 57.61 48.69 -17.05
C GLU A 104 56.70 47.74 -17.84
N LYS A 105 57.25 47.00 -18.83
CA LYS A 105 56.48 45.97 -19.55
C LYS A 105 56.01 44.84 -18.63
N THR A 106 56.85 44.38 -17.71
CA THR A 106 56.46 43.38 -16.70
C THR A 106 55.40 43.94 -15.74
N ILE A 107 55.53 45.19 -15.29
CA ILE A 107 54.55 45.86 -14.43
C ILE A 107 53.20 46.01 -15.15
N ALA A 108 53.19 46.46 -16.41
CA ALA A 108 51.99 46.57 -17.22
C ALA A 108 51.32 45.20 -17.47
N PHE A 109 52.11 44.16 -17.76
CA PHE A 109 51.61 42.80 -17.89
C PHE A 109 50.93 42.32 -16.60
N LEU A 110 51.61 42.46 -15.46
CA LEU A 110 51.07 42.09 -14.14
C LEU A 110 49.81 42.90 -13.78
N GLN A 111 49.71 44.18 -14.19
CA GLN A 111 48.50 44.98 -14.02
C GLN A 111 47.35 44.42 -14.87
N THR A 112 47.59 44.08 -16.15
CA THR A 112 46.55 43.47 -16.99
C THR A 112 46.11 42.09 -16.49
N GLU A 113 47.04 41.27 -15.98
CA GLU A 113 46.73 39.98 -15.36
C GLU A 113 45.91 40.17 -14.07
N LEU A 114 46.27 41.15 -13.23
CA LEU A 114 45.53 41.51 -12.03
C LEU A 114 44.10 41.98 -12.36
N ASP A 115 43.92 42.76 -13.43
CA ASP A 115 42.59 43.20 -13.88
C ASP A 115 41.74 42.04 -14.44
N ILE A 116 42.35 41.11 -15.18
CA ILE A 116 41.71 39.86 -15.62
C ILE A 116 41.28 39.03 -14.40
N LEU A 117 42.15 38.89 -13.39
CA LEU A 117 41.86 38.17 -12.16
C LEU A 117 40.74 38.84 -11.34
N ARG A 118 40.74 40.17 -11.20
CA ARG A 118 39.65 40.93 -10.57
C ARG A 118 38.31 40.71 -11.28
N ALA A 119 38.30 40.81 -12.61
CA ALA A 119 37.09 40.60 -13.42
C ALA A 119 36.57 39.17 -13.31
N SER A 120 37.47 38.18 -13.32
CA SER A 120 37.14 36.76 -13.11
C SER A 120 36.56 36.51 -11.71
N ASN A 121 37.20 37.05 -10.66
CA ASN A 121 36.76 36.91 -9.27
C ASN A 121 35.36 37.54 -9.07
N LYS A 122 35.13 38.76 -9.57
CA LYS A 122 33.81 39.40 -9.55
C LYS A 122 32.74 38.53 -10.23
N LYS A 123 33.05 37.96 -11.39
CA LYS A 123 32.14 37.06 -12.13
C LYS A 123 31.87 35.74 -11.36
N LEU A 124 32.85 35.23 -10.62
CA LEU A 124 32.66 34.07 -9.73
C LEU A 124 31.80 34.43 -8.52
N GLN A 125 32.00 35.61 -7.92
CA GLN A 125 31.20 36.10 -6.79
C GLN A 125 29.73 36.34 -7.19
N GLU A 126 29.49 36.89 -8.38
CA GLU A 126 28.15 37.02 -8.97
C GLU A 126 27.47 35.66 -9.16
N LYS A 127 28.19 34.67 -9.73
CA LYS A 127 27.71 33.28 -9.86
C LYS A 127 27.38 32.65 -8.51
N LEU A 128 28.29 32.75 -7.53
CA LEU A 128 28.08 32.23 -6.18
C LEU A 128 26.83 32.83 -5.54
N SER A 129 26.65 34.15 -5.65
CA SER A 129 25.47 34.85 -5.13
C SER A 129 24.15 34.45 -5.82
N LYS A 130 24.22 33.90 -7.04
CA LYS A 130 23.07 33.37 -7.78
C LYS A 130 22.75 31.95 -7.34
N GLU A 131 23.75 31.08 -7.27
CA GLU A 131 23.59 29.70 -6.79
C GLU A 131 23.12 29.67 -5.33
N ASP A 132 23.61 30.56 -4.46
CA ASP A 132 23.13 30.71 -3.08
C ASP A 132 21.63 31.05 -3.01
N LYS A 133 21.14 31.88 -3.92
CA LYS A 133 19.70 32.25 -3.99
C LYS A 133 18.87 31.08 -4.49
N GLU A 134 19.34 30.36 -5.51
CA GLU A 134 18.68 29.15 -6.01
C GLU A 134 18.67 28.04 -4.97
N HIS A 135 19.76 27.82 -4.24
CA HIS A 135 19.83 26.85 -3.15
C HIS A 135 18.84 27.17 -2.03
N ARG A 136 18.77 28.44 -1.58
CA ARG A 136 17.77 28.89 -0.59
C ARG A 136 16.33 28.70 -1.10
N ARG A 137 16.07 28.99 -2.38
CA ARG A 137 14.76 28.80 -3.02
C ARG A 137 14.37 27.32 -3.08
N LEU A 138 15.30 26.43 -3.41
CA LEU A 138 15.08 24.99 -3.45
C LEU A 138 14.86 24.42 -2.03
N LYS A 139 15.66 24.84 -1.05
CA LYS A 139 15.49 24.44 0.36
C LYS A 139 14.10 24.80 0.88
N LEU A 140 13.67 26.06 0.70
CA LEU A 140 12.33 26.50 1.10
C LEU A 140 11.21 25.77 0.36
N LYS A 141 11.42 25.36 -0.91
CA LYS A 141 10.46 24.52 -1.63
C LYS A 141 10.33 23.12 -1.02
N VAL A 142 11.44 22.51 -0.59
CA VAL A 142 11.43 21.20 0.08
C VAL A 142 10.73 21.29 1.44
N GLU A 143 11.10 22.27 2.27
CA GLU A 143 10.47 22.50 3.59
C GLU A 143 8.95 22.71 3.48
N LEU A 144 8.48 23.45 2.47
CA LEU A 144 7.04 23.62 2.19
C LEU A 144 6.36 22.32 1.75
N GLN A 145 7.04 21.50 0.95
CA GLN A 145 6.49 20.21 0.51
C GLN A 145 6.40 19.22 1.68
N GLU A 146 7.43 19.14 2.52
CA GLU A 146 7.43 18.35 3.75
C GLU A 146 6.28 18.74 4.68
N LYS A 147 6.12 20.04 4.95
CA LYS A 147 5.02 20.56 5.80
C LYS A 147 3.64 20.29 5.20
N ALA A 148 3.49 20.33 3.88
CA ALA A 148 2.24 19.97 3.22
C ALA A 148 1.93 18.47 3.38
N THR A 149 2.93 17.59 3.27
CA THR A 149 2.73 16.13 3.49
C THR A 149 2.47 15.80 4.95
N GLU A 150 3.14 16.46 5.90
CA GLU A 150 2.92 16.31 7.34
C GLU A 150 1.49 16.72 7.73
N ALA A 151 1.01 17.86 7.21
CA ALA A 151 -0.37 18.29 7.41
C ALA A 151 -1.40 17.30 6.84
N GLN A 152 -1.15 16.76 5.63
CA GLN A 152 -2.04 15.76 5.02
C GLN A 152 -2.07 14.43 5.81
N ILE A 153 -0.93 14.04 6.41
CA ILE A 153 -0.86 12.85 7.28
C ILE A 153 -1.65 13.14 8.57
N ALA A 154 -1.44 14.29 9.21
CA ALA A 154 -2.15 14.68 10.42
C ALA A 154 -3.67 14.75 10.22
N GLU A 155 -4.14 15.31 9.09
CA GLU A 155 -5.55 15.35 8.70
C GLU A 155 -6.17 13.94 8.60
N LYS A 156 -5.50 13.03 7.88
CA LYS A 156 -5.94 11.63 7.74
C LYS A 156 -5.94 10.89 9.08
N THR A 157 -4.93 11.12 9.92
CA THR A 157 -4.84 10.51 11.25
C THR A 157 -5.94 11.03 12.17
N ALA A 158 -6.25 12.33 12.14
CA ALA A 158 -7.35 12.91 12.91
C ALA A 158 -8.71 12.33 12.49
N ALA A 159 -8.98 12.26 11.18
CA ALA A 159 -10.22 11.67 10.66
C ALA A 159 -10.39 10.19 11.07
N LEU A 160 -9.31 9.40 11.04
CA LEU A 160 -9.34 8.01 11.51
C LEU A 160 -9.60 7.90 13.02
N VAL A 161 -9.02 8.79 13.83
CA VAL A 161 -9.27 8.82 15.29
C VAL A 161 -10.72 9.19 15.59
N GLU A 162 -11.31 10.14 14.85
CA GLU A 162 -12.73 10.47 14.96
C GLU A 162 -13.62 9.29 14.57
N GLU A 163 -13.35 8.60 13.46
CA GLU A 163 -14.10 7.42 13.02
C GLU A 163 -14.05 6.28 14.05
N VAL A 164 -12.87 5.99 14.61
CA VAL A 164 -12.71 5.00 15.69
C VAL A 164 -13.49 5.40 16.94
N TYR A 165 -13.48 6.68 17.32
CA TYR A 165 -14.25 7.18 18.46
C TYR A 165 -15.76 7.05 18.26
N PHE A 166 -16.28 7.38 17.07
CA PHE A 166 -17.69 7.18 16.73
C PHE A 166 -18.07 5.70 16.75
N ALA A 167 -17.28 4.82 16.14
CA ALA A 167 -17.52 3.38 16.14
C ALA A 167 -17.49 2.75 17.54
N GLN A 168 -16.60 3.24 18.43
CA GLN A 168 -16.57 2.85 19.84
C GLN A 168 -17.85 3.26 20.57
N LYS A 169 -18.30 4.51 20.38
CA LYS A 169 -19.54 5.02 20.97
C LYS A 169 -20.76 4.22 20.51
N GLU A 170 -20.90 3.97 19.21
CA GLU A 170 -21.99 3.15 18.66
C GLU A 170 -21.99 1.71 19.23
N ARG A 171 -20.79 1.12 19.39
CA ARG A 171 -20.64 -0.19 20.03
C ARG A 171 -21.09 -0.17 21.49
N GLU A 172 -20.73 0.85 22.26
CA GLU A 172 -21.14 1.00 23.66
C GLU A 172 -22.66 1.19 23.78
N GLU A 173 -23.25 2.03 22.94
CA GLU A 173 -24.71 2.26 22.89
C GLU A 173 -25.48 0.98 22.51
N ALA A 174 -24.97 0.20 21.56
CA ALA A 174 -25.54 -1.10 21.19
C ALA A 174 -25.42 -2.15 22.31
N ILE A 175 -24.28 -2.18 23.04
CA ILE A 175 -24.08 -3.06 24.20
C ILE A 175 -25.05 -2.69 25.33
N MET A 176 -25.17 -1.40 25.66
CA MET A 176 -26.09 -0.92 26.70
C MET A 176 -27.55 -1.23 26.36
N SER A 177 -27.97 -0.98 25.11
CA SER A 177 -29.32 -1.31 24.62
C SER A 177 -29.61 -2.81 24.72
N ARG A 178 -28.65 -3.67 24.35
CA ARG A 178 -28.83 -5.13 24.44
C ARG A 178 -28.85 -5.63 25.89
N LEU A 179 -28.10 -5.00 26.79
CA LEU A 179 -28.13 -5.30 28.22
C LEU A 179 -29.45 -4.87 28.88
N GLN A 180 -30.03 -3.75 28.46
CA GLN A 180 -31.36 -3.30 28.89
C GLN A 180 -32.43 -4.31 28.46
N LEU A 181 -32.48 -4.66 27.18
CA LEU A 181 -33.44 -5.64 26.64
C LEU A 181 -33.33 -7.00 27.37
N ALA A 182 -32.13 -7.51 27.60
CA ALA A 182 -31.93 -8.76 28.33
C ALA A 182 -32.41 -8.71 29.80
N ASN A 183 -32.38 -7.52 30.43
CA ASN A 183 -32.95 -7.32 31.76
C ASN A 183 -34.48 -7.25 31.72
N GLU A 184 -35.05 -6.56 30.75
CA GLU A 184 -36.50 -6.50 30.53
C GLU A 184 -37.08 -7.90 30.26
N GLU A 185 -36.50 -8.67 29.34
CA GLU A 185 -36.88 -10.06 29.05
C GLU A 185 -36.81 -10.95 30.31
N ARG A 186 -35.76 -10.79 31.13
CA ARG A 186 -35.58 -11.51 32.40
C ARG A 186 -36.65 -11.13 33.42
N ASP A 187 -36.94 -9.84 33.59
CA ASP A 187 -37.94 -9.36 34.55
C ASP A 187 -39.37 -9.72 34.13
N GLU A 188 -39.68 -9.68 32.82
CA GLU A 188 -40.92 -10.23 32.27
C GLU A 188 -41.04 -11.74 32.52
N ALA A 189 -39.98 -12.52 32.28
CA ALA A 189 -40.00 -13.96 32.50
C ALA A 189 -40.25 -14.29 33.99
N VAL A 190 -39.64 -13.54 34.91
CA VAL A 190 -39.89 -13.62 36.35
C VAL A 190 -41.33 -13.21 36.69
N ALA A 191 -41.90 -12.18 36.05
CA ALA A 191 -43.28 -11.78 36.25
C ALA A 191 -44.27 -12.86 35.77
N ARG A 192 -44.05 -13.45 34.59
CA ARG A 192 -44.83 -14.57 34.04
C ARG A 192 -44.77 -15.79 34.96
N ALA A 193 -43.58 -16.18 35.43
CA ALA A 193 -43.40 -17.29 36.36
C ALA A 193 -44.17 -17.07 37.68
N LYS A 194 -44.06 -15.88 38.29
CA LYS A 194 -44.83 -15.50 39.49
C LYS A 194 -46.34 -15.48 39.27
N HIS A 195 -46.81 -15.15 38.07
CA HIS A 195 -48.24 -15.24 37.74
C HIS A 195 -48.70 -16.70 37.66
N MET A 196 -47.94 -17.56 36.97
CA MET A 196 -48.25 -19.00 36.88
C MET A 196 -48.24 -19.68 38.26
N GLU A 197 -47.29 -19.35 39.13
CA GLU A 197 -47.23 -19.84 40.51
C GLU A 197 -48.51 -19.48 41.31
N LYS A 198 -49.02 -18.24 41.15
CA LYS A 198 -50.29 -17.83 41.76
C LYS A 198 -51.47 -18.62 41.20
N SER A 199 -51.53 -18.84 39.89
CA SER A 199 -52.58 -19.64 39.25
C SER A 199 -52.56 -21.11 39.73
N LEU A 200 -51.38 -21.70 39.90
CA LEU A 200 -51.24 -23.07 40.43
C LEU A 200 -51.73 -23.17 41.88
N LYS A 201 -51.39 -22.20 42.74
CA LYS A 201 -51.91 -22.13 44.13
C LYS A 201 -53.43 -21.95 44.20
N VAL A 202 -54.06 -21.39 43.18
CA VAL A 202 -55.53 -21.34 43.09
C VAL A 202 -56.12 -22.70 42.68
N LEU A 203 -55.47 -23.42 41.77
CA LEU A 203 -55.88 -24.76 41.31
C LEU A 203 -55.72 -25.85 42.37
N GLU A 204 -54.70 -25.76 43.22
CA GLU A 204 -54.44 -26.70 44.34
C GLU A 204 -55.61 -26.78 45.34
N ASN A 205 -56.47 -25.76 45.40
CA ASN A 205 -57.64 -25.70 46.28
C ASN A 205 -58.91 -26.40 45.72
N ILE A 206 -58.84 -27.09 44.58
CA ILE A 206 -59.99 -27.77 43.97
C ILE A 206 -59.89 -29.29 44.20
N ASN A 207 -60.81 -29.83 45.02
CA ASN A 207 -60.99 -31.27 45.18
C ASN A 207 -61.44 -31.91 43.84
N PRO A 208 -60.65 -32.81 43.21
CA PRO A 208 -61.00 -33.39 41.92
C PRO A 208 -62.14 -34.42 42.03
N GLU A 209 -62.17 -35.19 43.13
CA GLU A 209 -63.01 -36.38 43.27
C GLU A 209 -64.53 -36.07 43.31
N GLU A 210 -64.91 -34.84 43.71
CA GLU A 210 -66.29 -34.36 43.69
C GLU A 210 -66.70 -33.68 42.36
N ASN A 211 -65.77 -33.40 41.45
CA ASN A 211 -66.06 -32.82 40.13
C ASN A 211 -66.27 -33.88 39.04
N ASP A 212 -65.54 -35.00 39.08
CA ASP A 212 -65.51 -35.97 37.99
C ASP A 212 -66.70 -36.96 37.95
N MET A 213 -67.38 -37.20 39.09
CA MET A 213 -68.58 -38.06 39.10
C MET A 213 -69.62 -37.56 38.09
N THR A 214 -70.25 -38.43 37.30
CA THR A 214 -71.35 -37.98 36.43
C THR A 214 -72.61 -37.65 37.24
N LEU A 215 -73.50 -36.81 36.68
CA LEU A 215 -74.82 -36.56 37.30
C LEU A 215 -75.61 -37.88 37.44
N GLN A 216 -75.43 -38.80 36.49
CA GLN A 216 -76.04 -40.13 36.53
C GLN A 216 -75.51 -40.98 37.69
N GLU A 217 -74.20 -40.94 37.98
CA GLU A 217 -73.63 -41.62 39.16
C GLU A 217 -74.16 -41.04 40.47
N LEU A 218 -74.26 -39.71 40.59
CA LEU A 218 -74.80 -39.08 41.80
C LEU A 218 -76.27 -39.45 42.02
N LEU A 219 -77.08 -39.47 40.95
CA LEU A 219 -78.48 -39.92 41.00
C LEU A 219 -78.60 -41.42 41.34
N ASN A 220 -77.75 -42.27 40.74
CA ASN A 220 -77.71 -43.71 41.07
C ASN A 220 -77.29 -43.93 42.53
N ARG A 221 -76.35 -43.15 43.07
CA ARG A 221 -75.93 -43.20 44.47
C ARG A 221 -77.03 -42.74 45.43
N ILE A 222 -77.83 -41.74 45.06
CA ILE A 222 -79.02 -41.32 45.82
C ILE A 222 -80.09 -42.43 45.81
N ASN A 223 -80.36 -43.01 44.64
CA ASN A 223 -81.37 -44.06 44.48
C ASN A 223 -81.04 -45.35 45.24
N ASN A 224 -79.74 -45.63 45.43
CA ASN A 224 -79.23 -46.83 46.09
C ASN A 224 -78.64 -46.54 47.49
N ALA A 225 -79.01 -45.42 48.12
CA ALA A 225 -78.49 -45.03 49.43
C ALA A 225 -79.33 -45.60 50.58
N ASP A 226 -78.75 -46.49 51.39
CA ASP A 226 -79.40 -47.09 52.56
C ASP A 226 -79.58 -46.13 53.76
N THR A 227 -79.10 -44.89 53.67
CA THR A 227 -79.18 -43.90 54.76
C THR A 227 -79.50 -42.50 54.26
N GLY A 228 -80.29 -41.75 55.05
CA GLY A 228 -80.63 -40.35 54.75
C GLY A 228 -79.41 -39.43 54.65
N ILE A 229 -78.35 -39.70 55.42
CA ILE A 229 -77.09 -38.93 55.39
C ILE A 229 -76.37 -39.10 54.04
N ALA A 230 -76.39 -40.31 53.46
CA ALA A 230 -75.83 -40.54 52.13
C ALA A 230 -76.66 -39.88 51.02
N ILE A 231 -77.99 -39.84 51.16
CA ILE A 231 -78.87 -39.07 50.26
C ILE A 231 -78.55 -37.58 50.35
N GLU A 232 -78.46 -37.02 51.57
CA GLU A 232 -78.15 -35.61 51.82
C GLU A 232 -76.79 -35.22 51.24
N LYS A 233 -75.73 -36.00 51.48
CA LYS A 233 -74.38 -35.71 50.96
C LYS A 233 -74.35 -35.68 49.43
N ASN A 234 -74.91 -36.68 48.76
CA ASN A 234 -74.94 -36.69 47.29
C ASN A 234 -75.88 -35.60 46.72
N GLY A 235 -77.00 -35.31 47.40
CA GLY A 235 -77.90 -34.21 47.06
C GLY A 235 -77.23 -32.84 47.16
N ALA A 236 -76.43 -32.60 48.20
CA ALA A 236 -75.65 -31.37 48.36
C ALA A 236 -74.66 -31.15 47.21
N ILE A 237 -73.98 -32.21 46.74
CA ILE A 237 -73.08 -32.15 45.57
C ILE A 237 -73.85 -31.79 44.29
N ILE A 238 -75.04 -32.37 44.06
CA ILE A 238 -75.87 -31.99 42.90
C ILE A 238 -76.30 -30.52 42.98
N VAL A 239 -76.75 -30.07 44.16
CA VAL A 239 -77.20 -28.67 44.38
C VAL A 239 -76.05 -27.69 44.17
N ASP A 240 -74.88 -27.94 44.75
CA ASP A 240 -73.67 -27.14 44.58
C ASP A 240 -73.26 -27.06 43.09
N ARG A 241 -73.26 -28.18 42.36
CA ARG A 241 -73.02 -28.20 40.91
C ARG A 241 -74.01 -27.35 40.12
N ILE A 242 -75.30 -27.38 40.46
CA ILE A 242 -76.33 -26.53 39.83
C ILE A 242 -76.06 -25.06 40.10
N TYR A 243 -75.71 -24.68 41.34
CA TYR A 243 -75.33 -23.31 41.68
C TYR A 243 -74.06 -22.87 40.95
N LYS A 244 -73.01 -23.69 40.90
CA LYS A 244 -71.76 -23.41 40.17
C LYS A 244 -71.99 -23.28 38.67
N ALA A 245 -72.80 -24.15 38.06
CA ALA A 245 -73.15 -24.05 36.64
C ALA A 245 -73.92 -22.74 36.35
N LYS A 246 -74.91 -22.39 37.19
CA LYS A 246 -75.69 -21.15 37.07
C LYS A 246 -74.85 -19.88 37.35
N ALA A 247 -73.82 -19.98 38.20
CA ALA A 247 -72.86 -18.90 38.41
C ALA A 247 -71.92 -18.76 37.21
N ARG A 248 -71.45 -19.88 36.63
CA ARG A 248 -70.60 -19.90 35.44
C ARG A 248 -71.31 -19.30 34.22
N THR A 249 -72.56 -19.65 33.95
CA THR A 249 -73.31 -19.07 32.82
C THR A 249 -73.49 -17.56 32.99
N LYS A 250 -73.89 -17.10 34.18
CA LYS A 250 -73.96 -15.66 34.49
C LYS A 250 -72.63 -14.94 34.30
N ARG A 251 -71.51 -15.55 34.74
CA ARG A 251 -70.17 -14.97 34.57
C ARG A 251 -69.78 -14.86 33.10
N ILE A 252 -69.97 -15.93 32.32
CA ILE A 252 -69.69 -15.95 30.89
C ILE A 252 -70.53 -14.87 30.17
N THR A 253 -71.84 -14.81 30.39
CA THR A 253 -72.69 -13.79 29.76
C THR A 253 -72.30 -12.36 30.17
N ALA A 254 -71.85 -12.13 31.40
CA ALA A 254 -71.34 -10.82 31.82
C ALA A 254 -70.00 -10.47 31.15
N GLU A 255 -69.09 -11.44 31.00
CA GLU A 255 -67.81 -11.28 30.30
C GLU A 255 -68.03 -11.02 28.79
N GLU A 256 -68.94 -11.76 28.15
CA GLU A 256 -69.37 -11.54 26.76
C GLU A 256 -70.00 -10.15 26.55
N MET A 257 -70.91 -9.73 27.44
CA MET A 257 -71.51 -8.39 27.38
C MET A 257 -70.47 -7.27 27.57
N ASN A 258 -69.51 -7.45 28.48
CA ASN A 258 -68.44 -6.48 28.69
C ASN A 258 -67.52 -6.38 27.46
N ALA A 259 -67.11 -7.52 26.88
CA ALA A 259 -66.27 -7.53 25.68
C ALA A 259 -66.94 -6.79 24.49
N VAL A 260 -68.24 -6.99 24.28
CA VAL A 260 -69.01 -6.27 23.25
C VAL A 260 -69.10 -4.76 23.54
N ILE A 261 -69.18 -4.36 24.82
CA ILE A 261 -69.15 -2.95 25.23
C ILE A 261 -67.78 -2.33 24.97
N GLU A 262 -66.69 -3.02 25.32
CA GLU A 262 -65.32 -2.58 25.10
C GLU A 262 -64.99 -2.45 23.60
N GLU A 263 -65.40 -3.43 22.78
CA GLU A 263 -65.24 -3.37 21.32
C GLU A 263 -65.99 -2.18 20.71
N ARG A 264 -67.26 -1.97 21.13
CA ARG A 264 -68.06 -0.80 20.71
C ARG A 264 -67.38 0.52 21.09
N ASP A 265 -66.87 0.63 22.30
CA ASP A 265 -66.28 1.89 22.80
C ASP A 265 -64.90 2.15 22.19
N ALA A 266 -64.13 1.09 21.88
CA ALA A 266 -62.92 1.18 21.07
C ALA A 266 -63.24 1.66 19.64
N ALA A 267 -64.25 1.08 18.97
CA ALA A 267 -64.69 1.50 17.65
C ALA A 267 -65.17 2.97 17.63
N LEU A 268 -66.01 3.37 18.60
CA LEU A 268 -66.46 4.77 18.75
C LEU A 268 -65.29 5.73 18.98
N SER A 269 -64.26 5.30 19.73
CA SER A 269 -63.05 6.10 19.95
C SER A 269 -62.20 6.24 18.68
N GLN A 270 -62.13 5.19 17.85
CA GLN A 270 -61.51 5.25 16.52
C GLN A 270 -62.28 6.18 15.57
N CYS A 271 -63.61 6.08 15.50
CA CYS A 271 -64.45 6.98 14.71
C CYS A 271 -64.23 8.45 15.08
N LYS A 272 -64.29 8.79 16.38
CA LYS A 272 -64.03 10.16 16.85
C LYS A 272 -62.65 10.68 16.48
N ARG A 273 -61.61 9.83 16.53
CA ARG A 273 -60.26 10.21 16.12
C ARG A 273 -60.19 10.50 14.62
N LEU A 274 -60.75 9.61 13.80
CA LEU A 274 -60.81 9.79 12.33
C LEU A 274 -61.61 11.03 11.93
N GLU A 275 -62.70 11.36 12.65
CA GLU A 275 -63.46 12.60 12.46
C GLU A 275 -62.62 13.85 12.78
N GLN A 276 -61.81 13.81 13.85
CA GLN A 276 -60.88 14.88 14.22
C GLN A 276 -59.73 15.03 13.21
N GLU A 277 -59.15 13.92 12.75
CA GLU A 277 -58.11 13.89 11.71
C GLU A 277 -58.65 14.46 10.38
N LEU A 278 -59.89 14.10 9.99
CA LEU A 278 -60.56 14.65 8.81
C LEU A 278 -60.79 16.16 8.97
N HIS A 279 -61.26 16.62 10.13
CA HIS A 279 -61.41 18.06 10.40
C HIS A 279 -60.06 18.79 10.30
N HIS A 280 -59.01 18.26 10.94
CA HIS A 280 -57.68 18.87 10.91
C HIS A 280 -57.10 18.91 9.49
N LEU A 281 -57.21 17.82 8.73
CA LEU A 281 -56.77 17.78 7.33
C LEU A 281 -57.55 18.75 6.45
N LYS A 282 -58.87 18.88 6.66
CA LYS A 282 -59.72 19.85 5.95
C LYS A 282 -59.35 21.30 6.30
N GLU A 283 -59.05 21.58 7.56
CA GLU A 283 -58.58 22.89 8.03
C GLU A 283 -57.17 23.22 7.52
N GLN A 284 -56.26 22.26 7.52
CA GLN A 284 -54.92 22.37 6.91
C GLN A 284 -55.01 22.65 5.40
N ASN A 285 -55.91 21.97 4.70
CA ASN A 285 -56.09 22.17 3.25
C ASN A 285 -56.83 23.48 2.92
N GLN A 286 -57.72 23.94 3.81
CA GLN A 286 -58.38 25.25 3.67
C GLN A 286 -57.42 26.40 3.99
N THR A 287 -56.51 26.22 4.97
CA THR A 287 -55.48 27.21 5.33
C THR A 287 -54.33 27.26 4.32
N SER A 288 -53.97 26.13 3.69
CA SER A 288 -53.00 26.12 2.57
C SER A 288 -53.60 26.76 1.31
N ALA A 289 -54.85 26.45 0.96
CA ALA A 289 -55.54 27.05 -0.19
C ALA A 289 -55.73 28.58 -0.05
N ASN A 290 -55.95 29.07 1.17
CA ASN A 290 -56.09 30.50 1.44
C ASN A 290 -54.75 31.26 1.52
N ASN A 291 -53.60 30.57 1.41
CA ASN A 291 -52.28 31.17 1.62
C ASN A 291 -51.37 31.01 0.39
N VAL A 292 -51.65 31.83 -0.64
CA VAL A 292 -50.97 31.86 -1.96
C VAL A 292 -49.43 31.84 -1.89
N ARG A 293 -48.84 32.34 -0.79
CA ARG A 293 -47.39 32.28 -0.54
C ARG A 293 -46.85 30.85 -0.42
N HIS A 294 -47.60 29.90 0.13
CA HIS A 294 -47.09 28.55 0.39
C HIS A 294 -46.94 27.73 -0.90
N LEU A 295 -47.97 27.77 -1.77
CA LEU A 295 -47.92 27.19 -3.11
C LEU A 295 -46.75 27.75 -3.94
N THR A 296 -46.45 29.04 -3.78
CA THR A 296 -45.33 29.70 -4.48
C THR A 296 -43.97 29.26 -3.92
N ALA A 297 -43.84 29.09 -2.60
CA ALA A 297 -42.62 28.64 -1.96
C ALA A 297 -42.28 27.18 -2.28
N GLU A 298 -43.28 26.29 -2.22
CA GLU A 298 -43.14 24.87 -2.53
C GLU A 298 -42.78 24.65 -4.01
N ASN A 299 -43.44 25.37 -4.93
CA ASN A 299 -43.10 25.37 -6.35
C ASN A 299 -41.69 25.91 -6.64
N ASN A 300 -41.20 26.89 -5.86
CA ASN A 300 -39.83 27.38 -5.95
C ASN A 300 -38.81 26.36 -5.44
N GLN A 301 -39.13 25.63 -4.37
CA GLN A 301 -38.29 24.55 -3.83
C GLN A 301 -38.22 23.36 -4.80
N GLU A 302 -39.34 22.96 -5.40
CA GLU A 302 -39.40 21.94 -6.45
C GLU A 302 -38.54 22.36 -7.66
N ARG A 303 -38.67 23.61 -8.12
CA ARG A 303 -37.85 24.16 -9.22
C ARG A 303 -36.36 24.16 -8.88
N ALA A 304 -35.98 24.48 -7.64
CA ALA A 304 -34.60 24.47 -7.19
C ALA A 304 -34.02 23.04 -7.13
N LEU A 305 -34.78 22.06 -6.63
CA LEU A 305 -34.39 20.65 -6.62
C LEU A 305 -34.24 20.10 -8.05
N LYS A 306 -35.16 20.45 -8.96
CA LYS A 306 -35.09 20.07 -10.37
C LYS A 306 -33.88 20.66 -11.09
N ALA A 307 -33.55 21.94 -10.82
CA ALA A 307 -32.33 22.58 -11.34
C ALA A 307 -31.05 21.91 -10.79
N LYS A 308 -31.02 21.56 -9.49
CA LYS A 308 -29.90 20.84 -8.88
C LYS A 308 -29.71 19.45 -9.50
N LEU A 309 -30.80 18.72 -9.75
CA LEU A 309 -30.77 17.40 -10.38
C LEU A 309 -30.23 17.46 -11.82
N LEU A 310 -30.66 18.45 -12.61
CA LEU A 310 -30.12 18.67 -13.96
C LEU A 310 -28.62 19.00 -13.92
N ALA A 311 -28.19 19.91 -13.05
CA ALA A 311 -26.78 20.26 -12.90
C ALA A 311 -25.90 19.04 -12.48
N MET A 312 -26.41 18.17 -11.59
CA MET A 312 -25.71 16.92 -11.25
C MET A 312 -25.69 15.92 -12.40
N GLN A 313 -26.72 15.88 -13.25
CA GLN A 313 -26.73 15.06 -14.45
C GLN A 313 -25.70 15.55 -15.49
N GLU A 314 -25.64 16.86 -15.77
CA GLU A 314 -24.65 17.46 -16.68
C GLU A 314 -23.22 17.25 -16.16
N ALA A 315 -22.99 17.40 -14.85
CA ALA A 315 -21.70 17.11 -14.23
C ALA A 315 -21.29 15.63 -14.36
N ARG A 316 -22.24 14.70 -14.17
CA ARG A 316 -22.02 13.26 -14.38
C ARG A 316 -21.68 12.94 -15.83
N GLU A 317 -22.42 13.50 -16.78
CA GLU A 317 -22.18 13.28 -18.22
C GLU A 317 -20.83 13.86 -18.65
N THR A 318 -20.45 15.02 -18.14
CA THR A 318 -19.11 15.61 -18.33
C THR A 318 -18.02 14.70 -17.76
N ALA A 319 -18.19 14.18 -16.54
CA ALA A 319 -17.23 13.26 -15.92
C ALA A 319 -17.06 11.96 -16.73
N VAL A 320 -18.16 11.37 -17.22
CA VAL A 320 -18.13 10.18 -18.09
C VAL A 320 -17.36 10.46 -19.39
N GLN A 321 -17.53 11.64 -20.00
CA GLN A 321 -16.74 12.02 -21.18
C GLN A 321 -15.24 12.16 -20.88
N GLN A 322 -14.85 12.66 -19.70
CA GLN A 322 -13.44 12.73 -19.29
C GLN A 322 -12.85 11.33 -19.03
N TYR A 323 -13.58 10.44 -18.36
CA TYR A 323 -13.15 9.06 -18.16
C TYR A 323 -12.93 8.32 -19.48
N LYS A 324 -13.80 8.51 -20.47
CA LYS A 324 -13.63 7.92 -21.79
C LYS A 324 -12.36 8.41 -22.50
N LYS A 325 -12.03 9.70 -22.42
CA LYS A 325 -10.76 10.24 -22.96
C LYS A 325 -9.55 9.63 -22.26
N LEU A 326 -9.60 9.53 -20.93
CA LEU A 326 -8.52 8.93 -20.15
C LEU A 326 -8.33 7.43 -20.48
N GLU A 327 -9.41 6.70 -20.76
CA GLU A 327 -9.37 5.32 -21.24
C GLU A 327 -8.72 5.21 -22.63
N GLU A 328 -9.06 6.10 -23.56
CA GLU A 328 -8.43 6.21 -24.88
C GLU A 328 -6.92 6.55 -24.79
N GLU A 329 -6.53 7.45 -23.87
CA GLU A 329 -5.13 7.76 -23.57
C GLU A 329 -4.37 6.56 -22.97
N ILE A 330 -4.95 5.87 -21.99
CA ILE A 330 -4.37 4.65 -21.39
C ILE A 330 -4.18 3.57 -22.44
N GLN A 331 -5.15 3.37 -23.33
CA GLN A 331 -5.04 2.38 -24.39
C GLN A 331 -3.97 2.76 -25.43
N THR A 332 -3.86 4.04 -25.75
CA THR A 332 -2.80 4.59 -26.60
C THR A 332 -1.41 4.36 -25.98
N LEU A 333 -1.25 4.66 -24.68
CA LEU A 333 0.00 4.39 -23.93
C LEU A 333 0.36 2.91 -23.89
N ARG A 334 -0.63 2.00 -23.75
CA ARG A 334 -0.40 0.55 -23.81
C ARG A 334 0.16 0.11 -25.17
N VAL A 335 -0.37 0.67 -26.27
CA VAL A 335 0.13 0.39 -27.63
C VAL A 335 1.56 0.92 -27.78
N TYR A 336 1.85 2.16 -27.38
CA TYR A 336 3.21 2.73 -27.42
C TYR A 336 4.21 1.91 -26.59
N TYR A 337 3.85 1.52 -25.37
CA TYR A 337 4.72 0.70 -24.51
C TYR A 337 4.99 -0.68 -25.12
N SER A 338 3.96 -1.33 -25.69
CA SER A 338 4.11 -2.62 -26.38
C SER A 338 5.01 -2.53 -27.61
N LEU A 339 4.86 -1.46 -28.40
CA LEU A 339 5.70 -1.19 -29.56
C LEU A 339 7.15 -0.93 -29.15
N HIS A 340 7.38 -0.04 -28.18
CA HIS A 340 8.72 0.24 -27.64
C HIS A 340 9.41 -1.03 -27.12
N LYS A 341 8.68 -1.87 -26.37
CA LYS A 341 9.18 -3.15 -25.86
C LYS A 341 9.55 -4.15 -26.99
N SER A 342 8.88 -4.06 -28.14
CA SER A 342 9.18 -4.90 -29.31
C SER A 342 10.39 -4.35 -30.07
N LEU A 343 10.46 -3.04 -30.31
CA LEU A 343 11.59 -2.37 -30.96
C LEU A 343 12.90 -2.52 -30.17
N SER A 344 12.86 -2.41 -28.83
CA SER A 344 14.03 -2.63 -27.98
C SER A 344 14.54 -4.08 -28.01
N ARG A 345 13.64 -5.06 -28.25
CA ARG A 345 14.05 -6.47 -28.50
C ARG A 345 14.70 -6.62 -29.87
N GLU A 346 14.19 -5.92 -30.88
CA GLU A 346 14.74 -5.91 -32.24
C GLU A 346 16.14 -5.28 -32.27
N GLU A 347 16.35 -4.18 -31.55
CA GLU A 347 17.65 -3.53 -31.38
C GLU A 347 18.70 -4.48 -30.77
N ASN A 348 18.34 -5.19 -29.69
CA ASN A 348 19.21 -6.22 -29.10
C ASN A 348 19.50 -7.37 -30.10
N LEU A 349 18.49 -7.82 -30.87
CA LEU A 349 18.67 -8.84 -31.90
C LEU A 349 19.62 -8.37 -33.02
N LYS A 350 19.55 -7.09 -33.39
CA LYS A 350 20.40 -6.45 -34.39
C LYS A 350 21.85 -6.36 -33.89
N ASP A 351 22.08 -6.04 -32.62
CA ASP A 351 23.41 -6.04 -32.03
C ASP A 351 24.02 -7.45 -31.97
N GLN A 352 23.24 -8.47 -31.60
CA GLN A 352 23.67 -9.88 -31.68
C GLN A 352 24.02 -10.29 -33.12
N PHE A 353 23.21 -9.89 -34.10
CA PHE A 353 23.47 -10.14 -35.52
C PHE A 353 24.76 -9.45 -35.98
N ASN A 354 24.94 -8.16 -35.65
CA ASN A 354 26.15 -7.40 -35.98
C ASN A 354 27.40 -8.04 -35.37
N HIS A 355 27.36 -8.44 -34.09
CA HIS A 355 28.48 -9.10 -33.43
C HIS A 355 28.83 -10.46 -34.07
N THR A 356 27.81 -11.23 -34.44
CA THR A 356 27.97 -12.49 -35.18
C THR A 356 28.58 -12.25 -36.56
N LEU A 357 28.11 -11.22 -37.29
CA LEU A 357 28.61 -10.85 -38.60
C LEU A 357 30.08 -10.39 -38.53
N SER A 358 30.44 -9.51 -37.59
CA SER A 358 31.82 -9.08 -37.35
C SER A 358 32.74 -10.26 -37.07
N THR A 359 32.29 -11.23 -36.27
CA THR A 359 33.06 -12.45 -35.99
C THR A 359 33.35 -13.26 -37.27
N TYR A 360 32.37 -13.38 -38.18
CA TYR A 360 32.57 -14.02 -39.48
C TYR A 360 33.47 -13.20 -40.42
N GLU A 361 33.35 -11.87 -40.43
CA GLU A 361 34.23 -10.99 -41.22
C GLU A 361 35.69 -11.06 -40.74
N GLU A 362 35.92 -11.08 -39.43
CA GLU A 362 37.25 -11.27 -38.83
C GLU A 362 37.84 -12.65 -39.18
N ALA A 363 37.04 -13.72 -39.06
CA ALA A 363 37.47 -15.06 -39.46
C ALA A 363 37.79 -15.14 -40.96
N LEU A 364 37.01 -14.47 -41.81
CA LEU A 364 37.23 -14.42 -43.25
C LEU A 364 38.50 -13.63 -43.59
N ARG A 365 38.69 -12.45 -42.99
CA ARG A 365 39.94 -11.64 -43.08
C ARG A 365 41.16 -12.44 -42.66
N THR A 366 41.09 -13.17 -41.53
CA THR A 366 42.20 -14.01 -41.06
C THR A 366 42.54 -15.11 -42.06
N ARG A 367 41.52 -15.78 -42.63
CA ARG A 367 41.72 -16.77 -43.71
C ARG A 367 42.32 -16.12 -44.97
N GLU A 368 41.85 -14.94 -45.36
CA GLU A 368 42.30 -14.21 -46.55
C GLU A 368 43.76 -13.73 -46.41
N ASN A 369 44.17 -13.31 -45.20
CA ASN A 369 45.56 -13.03 -44.85
C ASN A 369 46.44 -14.29 -44.95
N ILE A 370 45.98 -15.44 -44.43
CA ILE A 370 46.70 -16.72 -44.52
C ILE A 370 46.87 -17.16 -45.98
N VAL A 371 45.82 -17.05 -46.80
CA VAL A 371 45.88 -17.34 -48.24
C VAL A 371 46.86 -16.42 -48.95
N SER A 372 46.82 -15.11 -48.67
CA SER A 372 47.74 -14.13 -49.26
C SER A 372 49.21 -14.41 -48.90
N LEU A 373 49.48 -14.74 -47.64
CA LEU A 373 50.83 -15.13 -47.18
C LEU A 373 51.31 -16.42 -47.86
N THR A 374 50.43 -17.43 -47.98
CA THR A 374 50.74 -18.70 -48.64
C THR A 374 51.00 -18.51 -50.14
N GLN A 375 50.23 -17.63 -50.79
CA GLN A 375 50.42 -17.26 -52.20
C GLN A 375 51.78 -16.58 -52.41
N GLN A 376 52.14 -15.60 -51.57
CA GLN A 376 53.44 -14.94 -51.62
C GLN A 376 54.61 -15.93 -51.43
N GLN A 377 54.49 -16.86 -50.46
CA GLN A 377 55.50 -17.90 -50.25
C GLN A 377 55.65 -18.84 -51.45
N ASN A 378 54.54 -19.22 -52.10
CA ASN A 378 54.57 -20.03 -53.32
C ASN A 378 55.23 -19.29 -54.50
N GLU A 379 54.96 -17.99 -54.65
CA GLU A 379 55.58 -17.14 -55.67
C GLU A 379 57.09 -16.99 -55.42
N GLU A 380 57.51 -16.83 -54.16
CA GLU A 380 58.93 -16.79 -53.78
C GLU A 380 59.62 -18.13 -54.04
N LEU A 381 59.02 -19.26 -53.66
CA LEU A 381 59.55 -20.60 -53.99
C LEU A 381 59.65 -20.82 -55.50
N ALA A 382 58.66 -20.36 -56.28
CA ALA A 382 58.69 -20.48 -57.74
C ALA A 382 59.83 -19.66 -58.35
N ALA A 383 60.08 -18.45 -57.84
CA ALA A 383 61.22 -17.63 -58.25
C ALA A 383 62.56 -18.28 -57.88
N GLN A 384 62.71 -18.81 -56.66
CA GLN A 384 63.89 -19.56 -56.23
C GLN A 384 64.14 -20.80 -57.11
N LEU A 385 63.08 -21.54 -57.47
CA LEU A 385 63.17 -22.69 -58.38
C LEU A 385 63.63 -22.28 -59.79
N GLN A 386 63.10 -21.19 -60.34
CA GLN A 386 63.55 -20.68 -61.65
C GLN A 386 65.01 -20.23 -61.63
N GLN A 387 65.44 -19.54 -60.57
CA GLN A 387 66.84 -19.16 -60.39
C GLN A 387 67.75 -20.40 -60.34
N ALA A 388 67.41 -21.39 -59.51
CA ALA A 388 68.17 -22.64 -59.41
C ALA A 388 68.23 -23.43 -60.74
N LEU A 389 67.17 -23.38 -61.55
CA LEU A 389 67.17 -23.98 -62.90
C LEU A 389 68.08 -23.21 -63.88
N ALA A 390 68.10 -21.88 -63.81
CA ALA A 390 69.00 -21.05 -64.61
C ALA A 390 70.47 -21.25 -64.22
N ASP A 391 70.78 -21.27 -62.92
CA ASP A 391 72.11 -21.54 -62.39
C ASP A 391 72.59 -22.94 -62.80
N ARG A 392 71.72 -23.96 -62.74
CA ARG A 392 72.03 -25.31 -63.22
C ARG A 392 72.35 -25.32 -64.71
N ALA A 393 71.59 -24.59 -65.53
CA ALA A 393 71.83 -24.51 -66.97
C ALA A 393 73.17 -23.81 -67.30
N ASN A 394 73.52 -22.74 -66.58
CA ASN A 394 74.83 -22.09 -66.69
C ASN A 394 75.96 -23.06 -66.32
N MET A 395 75.88 -23.71 -65.16
CA MET A 395 76.87 -24.70 -64.72
C MET A 395 77.02 -25.88 -65.71
N GLU A 396 75.92 -26.35 -66.30
CA GLU A 396 75.95 -27.40 -67.34
C GLU A 396 76.66 -26.91 -68.62
N SER A 397 76.52 -25.63 -68.96
CA SER A 397 77.22 -25.03 -70.10
C SER A 397 78.73 -24.87 -69.85
N GLU A 398 79.13 -24.42 -68.65
CA GLU A 398 80.54 -24.34 -68.24
C GLU A 398 81.19 -25.73 -68.21
N LEU A 399 80.47 -26.74 -67.72
CA LEU A 399 80.95 -28.12 -67.66
C LEU A 399 81.13 -28.71 -69.07
N ARG A 400 80.24 -28.39 -70.03
CA ARG A 400 80.46 -28.73 -71.46
C ARG A 400 81.73 -28.08 -72.00
N LEU A 401 81.91 -26.77 -71.80
CA LEU A 401 83.10 -26.04 -72.26
C LEU A 401 84.40 -26.61 -71.65
N ALA A 402 84.39 -26.93 -70.35
CA ALA A 402 85.52 -27.55 -69.66
C ALA A 402 85.81 -28.97 -70.20
N ALA A 403 84.78 -29.77 -70.49
CA ALA A 403 84.92 -31.10 -71.08
C ALA A 403 85.48 -31.05 -72.52
N GLU A 404 85.05 -30.07 -73.33
CA GLU A 404 85.60 -29.83 -74.66
C GLU A 404 87.06 -29.35 -74.61
N ALA A 405 87.38 -28.41 -73.73
CA ALA A 405 88.75 -27.95 -73.50
C ALA A 405 89.67 -29.10 -73.02
N SER A 406 89.18 -29.95 -72.11
CA SER A 406 89.88 -31.15 -71.65
C SER A 406 90.12 -32.15 -72.79
N ARG A 407 89.11 -32.42 -73.64
CA ARG A 407 89.28 -33.26 -74.84
C ARG A 407 90.30 -32.68 -75.81
N ALA A 408 90.24 -31.39 -76.09
CA ALA A 408 91.20 -30.71 -76.97
C ALA A 408 92.63 -30.72 -76.39
N ALA A 409 92.78 -30.63 -75.08
CA ALA A 409 94.06 -30.80 -74.39
C ALA A 409 94.58 -32.25 -74.49
N HIS A 410 93.70 -33.23 -74.27
CA HIS A 410 94.03 -34.66 -74.40
C HIS A 410 94.45 -35.01 -75.84
N ASP A 411 93.77 -34.50 -76.87
CA ASP A 411 94.15 -34.67 -78.28
C ASP A 411 95.53 -34.05 -78.59
N ARG A 412 95.87 -32.91 -77.95
CA ARG A 412 97.21 -32.30 -78.06
C ARG A 412 98.26 -33.18 -77.37
N VAL A 413 97.98 -33.68 -76.16
CA VAL A 413 98.87 -34.61 -75.45
C VAL A 413 99.10 -35.86 -76.30
N GLN A 414 98.07 -36.50 -76.82
CA GLN A 414 98.19 -37.69 -77.66
C GLN A 414 98.99 -37.43 -78.95
N LYS A 415 98.84 -36.23 -79.56
CA LYS A 415 99.69 -35.81 -80.70
C LYS A 415 101.16 -35.63 -80.29
N LEU A 416 101.42 -35.04 -79.12
CA LEU A 416 102.76 -34.87 -78.57
C LEU A 416 103.39 -36.22 -78.19
N GLU A 417 102.64 -37.14 -77.58
CA GLU A 417 103.06 -38.51 -77.28
C GLU A 417 103.46 -39.25 -78.56
N ARG A 418 102.63 -39.21 -79.61
CA ARG A 418 102.99 -39.76 -80.94
C ARG A 418 104.24 -39.12 -81.53
N LEU A 419 104.41 -37.80 -81.38
CA LEU A 419 105.62 -37.08 -81.82
C LEU A 419 106.85 -37.50 -81.02
N VAL A 420 106.72 -37.64 -79.70
CA VAL A 420 107.76 -38.14 -78.79
C VAL A 420 108.12 -39.58 -79.13
N ASP A 421 107.16 -40.45 -79.46
CA ASP A 421 107.41 -41.82 -79.89
C ASP A 421 108.09 -41.88 -81.27
N VAL A 422 107.71 -41.00 -82.21
CA VAL A 422 108.39 -40.86 -83.50
C VAL A 422 109.82 -40.34 -83.31
N LEU A 423 110.05 -39.43 -82.38
CA LEU A 423 111.39 -38.93 -82.03
C LEU A 423 112.22 -39.99 -81.30
N ARG A 424 111.64 -40.72 -80.32
CA ARG A 424 112.27 -41.88 -79.67
C ARG A 424 112.62 -42.96 -80.67
N LYS A 425 111.76 -43.21 -81.68
CA LYS A 425 112.11 -44.06 -82.82
C LYS A 425 113.26 -43.47 -83.62
N LYS A 426 113.20 -42.22 -84.10
CA LYS A 426 114.29 -41.61 -84.90
C LYS A 426 115.64 -41.51 -84.17
N VAL A 427 115.64 -41.36 -82.85
CA VAL A 427 116.86 -41.33 -82.01
C VAL A 427 117.32 -42.74 -81.62
N GLY A 428 116.39 -43.68 -81.40
CA GLY A 428 116.68 -45.07 -81.05
C GLY A 428 117.01 -45.99 -82.23
N THR A 429 116.46 -45.74 -83.43
CA THR A 429 116.87 -46.38 -84.69
C THR A 429 117.96 -45.54 -85.34
N GLY A 430 119.15 -45.59 -84.74
CA GLY A 430 120.27 -44.77 -85.17
C GLY A 430 120.77 -45.09 -86.57
N THR A 431 121.07 -44.05 -87.33
CA THR A 431 122.31 -44.01 -88.12
C THR A 431 122.95 -42.65 -87.90
N VAL A 432 123.42 -42.43 -86.66
CA VAL A 432 124.44 -41.42 -86.39
C VAL A 432 125.75 -41.96 -86.95
N ARG A 433 126.00 -41.71 -88.23
CA ARG A 433 127.29 -41.99 -88.86
C ARG A 433 128.14 -40.73 -88.79
N THR A 434 128.94 -40.63 -87.74
CA THR A 434 130.07 -39.70 -87.66
C THR A 434 131.19 -40.13 -88.62
N VAL A 435 131.42 -39.37 -89.69
CA VAL A 435 132.74 -39.11 -90.31
C VAL A 435 132.64 -37.76 -91.05
N VAL A 436 133.64 -36.89 -90.83
CA VAL A 436 134.08 -35.69 -91.61
C VAL A 436 133.04 -35.00 -92.49
#